data_AF-A0A2D8IQ28-F1
#
_entry.id   AF-A0A2D8IQ28-F1
#
_cell.length_a   1.000
_cell.length_b   1.000
_cell.length_c   1.000
_cell.angle_alpha   90.00
_cell.angle_beta   90.00
_cell.angle_gamma   90.00
#
_symmetry.space_group_name_H-M   'P 1'
#
loop_
_entity.id
_entity.type
_entity.pdbx_description
1 polymer ?
#
loop_
_entity_poly.entity_id
_entity_poly.type
_entity_poly.pdbx_seq_one_letter_code
_entity_poly.pdbx_strand_id
1 'polypeptide(L)' 'MNELRDPEGWVPGCRAVDAGGAVWIARGGDDYNGAREWVALQHGVASHG' A
#
# COMPACT_ATOMS: atom_id res chain seq x y z
N MET A 1 -16.40 -6.58 -5.02
CA MET A 1 -15.59 -6.27 -3.85
C MET A 1 -14.16 -6.14 -4.33
N ASN A 2 -13.48 -5.02 -4.04
CA ASN A 2 -12.07 -4.85 -4.40
C ASN A 2 -11.30 -4.87 -3.08
N GLU A 3 -11.11 -6.05 -2.49
CA GLU A 3 -10.54 -6.25 -1.15
C GLU A 3 -9.13 -5.62 -1.00
N LEU A 4 -8.45 -5.40 -2.12
CA LEU A 4 -7.20 -4.63 -2.20
C LEU A 4 -7.35 -3.13 -1.88
N ARG A 5 -8.56 -2.58 -1.86
CA ARG A 5 -8.83 -1.16 -1.55
C ARG A 5 -9.15 -0.92 -0.07
N ASP A 6 -9.39 -1.98 0.70
CA ASP A 6 -9.79 -1.90 2.11
C ASP A 6 -8.55 -2.19 2.99
N PRO A 7 -7.77 -1.17 3.40
CA PRO A 7 -6.50 -1.36 4.11
C PRO A 7 -6.67 -2.10 5.46
N GLU A 8 -7.85 -1.99 6.09
CA GLU A 8 -8.20 -2.65 7.35
C GLU A 8 -8.20 -4.19 7.26
N GLY A 9 -8.30 -4.75 6.05
CA GLY A 9 -8.19 -6.19 5.82
C GLY A 9 -6.74 -6.71 5.76
N TRP A 10 -5.74 -5.82 5.81
CA TRP A 10 -4.34 -6.17 5.55
C TRP A 10 -3.44 -5.81 6.72
N VAL A 11 -2.48 -6.68 7.03
CA VAL A 11 -1.47 -6.40 8.05
C VAL A 11 -0.58 -5.25 7.59
N PRO A 12 -0.23 -4.29 8.47
CA PRO A 12 0.69 -3.21 8.12
C PRO A 12 2.01 -3.76 7.57
N GLY A 13 2.45 -3.24 6.42
CA GLY A 13 3.62 -3.71 5.67
C GLY A 13 3.30 -4.57 4.45
N CYS A 14 2.06 -5.03 4.27
CA CYS A 14 1.61 -5.70 3.04
C CYS A 14 1.81 -4.79 1.82
N ARG A 15 2.16 -5.39 0.67
CA ARG A 15 2.37 -4.69 -0.59
C ARG A 15 1.34 -5.11 -1.63
N ALA A 16 0.78 -4.13 -2.32
CA ALA A 16 -0.15 -4.32 -3.43
C ALA A 16 0.41 -3.67 -4.70
N VAL A 17 0.07 -4.23 -5.86
CA VAL A 17 0.41 -3.65 -7.17
C VAL A 17 -0.89 -3.39 -7.92
N ASP A 18 -1.09 -2.17 -8.39
CA ASP A 18 -2.28 -1.84 -9.18
C ASP A 18 -2.08 -2.13 -10.68
N ALA A 19 -3.14 -1.98 -11.48
CA ALA A 19 -3.12 -2.29 -12.91
C ALA A 19 -2.14 -1.43 -13.73
N GLY A 20 -1.78 -0.24 -13.24
CA GLY A 20 -0.74 0.63 -13.81
C GLY A 20 0.68 0.27 -13.37
N GLY A 21 0.84 -0.76 -12.53
CA GLY A 21 2.13 -1.22 -12.03
C GLY A 21 2.69 -0.39 -10.85
N ALA A 22 1.91 0.53 -10.26
CA ALA A 22 2.36 1.22 -9.06
C ALA A 22 2.25 0.31 -7.84
N VAL A 23 3.23 0.41 -6.95
CA VAL A 23 3.29 -0.38 -5.73
C VAL A 23 2.75 0.44 -4.57
N TRP A 24 1.91 -0.16 -3.74
CA TRP A 24 1.31 0.43 -2.56
C TRP A 24 1.70 -0.38 -1.33
N ILE A 25 1.86 0.29 -0.19
CA ILE A 25 2.12 -0.36 1.09
C ILE A 25 1.02 -0.02 2.09
N ALA A 26 0.52 -1.04 2.77
CA ALA A 26 -0.43 -0.92 3.87
C ALA A 26 0.29 -0.29 5.07
N ARG A 27 -0.19 0.85 5.58
CA ARG A 27 0.47 1.61 6.67
C ARG A 27 -0.51 2.01 7.77
N GLY A 28 0.06 2.23 8.96
CA GLY A 28 -0.68 2.55 10.19
C GLY A 28 -1.37 1.33 10.76
N GLY A 29 -1.96 1.44 11.95
CA GLY A 29 -2.66 0.32 12.60
C GLY A 29 -1.72 -0.73 13.20
N ASP A 30 -2.20 -1.95 13.34
CA ASP A 30 -1.53 -3.08 13.99
C ASP A 30 -1.98 -4.43 13.38
N ASP A 31 -1.41 -5.54 13.86
CA ASP A 31 -1.70 -6.88 13.35
C ASP A 31 -3.14 -7.36 13.60
N TYR A 32 -3.85 -6.77 14.56
CA TYR A 32 -5.22 -7.15 14.91
C TYR A 32 -6.27 -6.30 14.17
N ASN A 33 -6.05 -4.99 14.08
CA ASN A 33 -6.97 -4.05 13.43
C ASN A 33 -6.68 -3.82 11.94
N GLY A 34 -5.58 -4.37 11.43
CA GLY A 34 -5.12 -4.14 10.06
C GLY A 34 -4.58 -2.73 9.85
N ALA A 35 -4.28 -2.40 8.58
CA ALA A 35 -3.74 -1.11 8.21
C ALA A 35 -4.82 -0.05 8.11
N ARG A 36 -4.42 1.22 8.26
CA ARG A 36 -5.37 2.36 8.22
C ARG A 36 -5.45 2.98 6.84
N GLU A 37 -4.40 2.84 6.04
CA GLU A 37 -4.29 3.45 4.73
C GLU A 37 -3.34 2.69 3.81
N TRP A 38 -3.52 2.88 2.50
CA TRP A 38 -2.57 2.49 1.47
C TRP A 38 -1.74 3.69 1.07
N VAL A 39 -0.42 3.57 1.15
CA VAL A 39 0.53 4.61 0.74
C VAL A 39 1.24 4.17 -0.53
N ALA A 40 1.23 4.99 -1.58
CA ALA A 40 1.97 4.70 -2.80
C ALA A 40 3.48 4.72 -2.51
N LEU A 41 4.16 3.62 -2.80
CA LEU A 41 5.61 3.57 -2.87
C LEU A 41 6.02 4.19 -4.20
N GLN A 42 6.35 5.48 -4.17
CA GLN A 42 6.93 6.12 -5.34
C GLN A 42 8.17 5.33 -5.75
N HIS A 43 8.14 4.75 -6.96
CA HIS A 43 9.36 4.30 -7.61
C HIS A 43 10.23 5.54 -7.76
N GLY A 44 11.29 5.62 -6.96
CA GLY A 44 12.28 6.68 -7.07
C GLY A 44 12.95 6.61 -8.44
N VAL A 45 12.33 7.16 -9.47
CA VAL A 45 13.11 7.82 -10.51
C VAL A 45 13.52 9.17 -9.91
N ALA A 46 14.65 9.15 -9.21
CA ALA A 46 15.45 10.36 -9.13
C ALA A 46 15.82 10.70 -10.58
N SER A 47 15.00 11.53 -11.22
CA SER A 47 15.33 12.19 -12.47
C SER A 47 15.81 13.59 -12.14
N HIS A 48 16.83 14.04 -12.88
CA HIS A 48 17.62 15.27 -12.76
C HIS A 48 18.69 15.23 -11.66
N GLY A 49 19.99 15.38 -11.96
CA GLY A 49 20.69 15.83 -13.16
C GLY A 49 22.06 16.33 -12.74
#